data_AF-A9DFN1-F1
#
_entry.id   AF-A9DFN1-F1
#
_cell.length_a   1.000
_cell.length_b   1.000
_cell.length_c   1.000
_cell.angle_alpha   90.00
_cell.angle_beta   90.00
_cell.angle_gamma   90.00
#
_symmetry.space_group_name_H-M   'P 1'
#
loop_
_entity.id
_entity.type
_entity.pdbx_description
1 polymer ?
#
loop_
_entity_poly.entity_id
_entity_poly.type
_entity_poly.pdbx_seq_one_letter_code
_entity_poly.pdbx_strand_id
1 'polypeptide(L)'
;MIGERIYGPIGHAVDTFAVIGTMFGVATSLGFGVLQVNSGLNYLLGVPVNAMVQVGLIIAISLIATLSVFSGLDTKVCESFIRRGIPAKVINLDNRVRFVIPSEDHNDFVYGLRIRAFTITNPLVSEVDDGETDYYRAEVFLEYGGQHYDVMGFTQKQILADVVTQYEKYNYYLHISSSEYLGEDT
;
A
#
# COMPACT_ATOMS: atom_id res chain seq x y z
N MET A 1 -5.74 35.16 10.94
CA MET A 1 -6.88 34.88 11.85
C MET A 1 -8.00 34.17 11.09
N ILE A 2 -7.94 32.84 10.92
CA ILE A 2 -9.12 31.94 10.79
C ILE A 2 -8.63 30.59 11.33
N GLY A 3 -8.38 30.51 12.64
CA GLY A 3 -7.64 29.39 13.26
C GLY A 3 -8.52 28.32 13.91
N GLU A 4 -9.77 28.62 14.27
CA GLU A 4 -10.58 27.72 15.12
C GLU A 4 -11.99 27.43 14.56
N ARG A 5 -12.39 28.07 13.45
CA ARG A 5 -13.72 27.88 12.83
C ARG A 5 -13.77 26.80 11.73
N ILE A 6 -12.62 26.21 11.38
CA ILE A 6 -12.50 25.16 10.36
C ILE A 6 -12.95 23.80 10.91
N TYR A 7 -12.91 23.58 12.23
CA TYR A 7 -13.38 22.35 12.87
C TYR A 7 -14.84 22.43 13.38
N GLY A 8 -15.57 23.47 13.00
CA GLY A 8 -16.99 23.61 13.30
C GLY A 8 -17.90 23.04 12.19
N PRO A 9 -19.23 23.04 12.38
CA PRO A 9 -20.19 22.52 11.39
C PRO A 9 -20.06 23.16 9.99
N ILE A 10 -19.59 24.42 9.92
CA ILE A 10 -19.31 25.10 8.64
C ILE A 10 -18.14 24.44 7.89
N GLY A 11 -17.11 23.98 8.58
CA GLY A 11 -15.97 23.29 7.96
C GLY A 11 -16.33 21.92 7.39
N HIS A 12 -17.10 21.12 8.15
CA HIS A 12 -17.62 19.83 7.65
C HIS A 12 -18.55 20.01 6.44
N ALA A 13 -19.37 21.06 6.43
CA ALA A 13 -20.20 21.37 5.26
C ALA A 13 -19.33 21.69 4.04
N VAL A 14 -18.31 22.54 4.18
CA VAL A 14 -17.38 22.88 3.09
C VAL A 14 -16.63 21.65 2.58
N ASP A 15 -16.13 20.79 3.47
CA ASP A 15 -15.46 19.54 3.09
C ASP A 15 -16.40 18.61 2.29
N THR A 16 -17.64 18.45 2.76
CA THR A 16 -18.67 17.67 2.05
C THR A 16 -18.96 18.23 0.65
N PHE A 17 -19.14 19.55 0.54
CA PHE A 17 -19.35 20.20 -0.76
C PHE A 17 -18.13 20.06 -1.68
N ALA A 18 -16.91 20.12 -1.14
CA ALA A 18 -15.68 19.93 -1.91
C ALA A 18 -15.57 18.50 -2.45
N VAL A 19 -15.87 17.49 -1.62
CA VAL A 19 -15.86 16.07 -2.03
C VAL A 19 -16.93 15.82 -3.09
N ILE A 20 -18.16 16.31 -2.88
CA ILE A 20 -19.26 16.16 -3.85
C ILE A 20 -18.91 16.86 -5.18
N GLY A 21 -18.39 18.08 -5.14
CA GLY A 21 -17.98 18.82 -6.33
C GLY A 21 -16.90 18.09 -7.13
N THR A 22 -15.91 17.52 -6.43
CA THR A 22 -14.85 16.73 -7.06
C THR A 22 -15.41 15.44 -7.67
N MET A 23 -16.33 14.76 -6.97
CA MET A 23 -16.97 13.53 -7.46
C MET A 23 -17.78 13.79 -8.73
N PHE A 24 -18.59 14.85 -8.77
CA PHE A 24 -19.34 15.21 -9.99
C PHE A 24 -18.42 15.62 -11.14
N GLY A 25 -17.35 16.36 -10.86
CA GLY A 25 -16.33 16.73 -11.86
C GLY A 25 -15.69 15.50 -12.49
N VAL A 26 -15.27 14.54 -11.67
CA VAL A 26 -14.69 13.27 -12.13
C VAL A 26 -15.71 12.44 -12.90
N ALA A 27 -16.93 12.29 -12.38
CA ALA A 27 -17.99 11.50 -13.04
C ALA A 27 -18.36 12.05 -14.42
N THR A 28 -18.47 13.39 -14.55
CA THR A 28 -18.79 14.06 -15.82
C THR A 28 -17.66 13.90 -16.82
N SER A 29 -16.40 14.13 -16.40
CA SER A 29 -15.23 13.94 -17.23
C SER A 29 -15.10 12.49 -17.73
N LEU A 30 -15.32 11.52 -16.84
CA LEU A 30 -15.33 10.09 -17.19
C LEU A 30 -16.43 9.75 -18.20
N GLY A 31 -17.63 10.29 -18.01
CA GLY A 31 -18.74 10.12 -18.94
C GLY A 31 -18.40 10.59 -20.36
N PHE A 32 -17.82 11.79 -20.51
CA PHE A 32 -17.37 12.28 -21.81
C PHE A 32 -16.21 11.45 -22.38
N GLY A 33 -15.27 11.00 -21.56
CA GLY A 33 -14.17 10.12 -21.99
C GLY A 33 -14.69 8.79 -22.56
N VAL A 34 -15.68 8.19 -21.91
CA VAL A 34 -16.30 6.93 -22.38
C VAL A 34 -17.04 7.14 -23.69
N LEU A 35 -17.73 8.27 -23.87
CA LEU A 35 -18.37 8.61 -25.14
C LEU A 35 -17.34 8.72 -26.27
N GLN A 36 -16.19 9.34 -26.00
CA GLN A 36 -15.11 9.47 -26.97
C GLN A 36 -14.51 8.11 -27.35
N VAL A 37 -14.25 7.25 -26.35
CA VAL A 37 -13.74 5.88 -26.56
C VAL A 37 -14.74 5.04 -27.34
N ASN A 38 -16.01 5.05 -26.94
CA ASN A 38 -17.06 4.28 -27.61
C ASN A 38 -17.27 4.74 -29.05
N SER A 39 -17.20 6.05 -29.33
CA SER A 39 -17.26 6.60 -30.69
C SER A 39 -16.05 6.17 -31.53
N GLY A 40 -14.85 6.19 -30.97
CA GLY A 40 -13.64 5.67 -31.63
C GLY A 40 -13.74 4.17 -31.93
N LEU A 41 -14.29 3.40 -31.00
CA LEU A 41 -14.49 1.96 -31.17
C LEU A 41 -15.58 1.65 -32.21
N ASN A 42 -16.62 2.48 -32.28
CA ASN A 42 -17.62 2.39 -33.34
C ASN A 42 -16.99 2.65 -34.72
N TYR A 43 -16.13 3.67 -34.83
CA TYR A 43 -15.44 3.99 -36.07
C TYR A 43 -14.48 2.88 -36.52
N LEU A 44 -13.73 2.28 -35.58
CA LEU A 44 -12.70 1.29 -35.88
C LEU A 44 -13.21 -0.15 -35.98
N LEU A 45 -14.14 -0.55 -35.09
CA LEU A 45 -14.61 -1.93 -34.92
C LEU A 45 -16.12 -2.10 -35.13
N GLY A 46 -16.86 -1.03 -35.43
CA GLY A 46 -18.31 -1.09 -35.63
C GLY A 46 -19.13 -1.32 -34.36
N VAL A 47 -18.53 -1.17 -33.17
CA VAL A 47 -19.22 -1.40 -31.89
C VAL A 47 -20.37 -0.40 -31.71
N PRO A 48 -21.61 -0.82 -31.36
CA PRO A 48 -22.75 0.08 -31.24
C PRO A 48 -22.56 1.18 -30.18
N VAL A 49 -23.05 2.39 -30.50
CA VAL A 49 -23.08 3.52 -29.58
C VAL A 49 -24.42 3.54 -28.85
N ASN A 50 -24.47 2.90 -27.69
CA ASN A 50 -25.65 2.91 -26.82
C ASN A 50 -25.24 2.88 -25.34
N ALA A 51 -26.20 3.19 -24.46
CA ALA A 51 -25.97 3.29 -23.02
C ALA A 51 -25.42 1.99 -22.41
N MET A 52 -25.85 0.82 -22.91
CA MET A 52 -25.41 -0.48 -22.39
C MET A 52 -23.92 -0.71 -22.65
N VAL A 53 -23.44 -0.40 -23.86
CA VAL A 53 -22.01 -0.51 -24.19
C VAL A 53 -21.18 0.49 -23.38
N GLN A 54 -21.66 1.72 -23.19
CA GLN A 54 -20.96 2.72 -22.39
C GLN A 54 -20.83 2.32 -20.92
N VAL A 55 -21.90 1.79 -20.31
CA VAL A 55 -21.86 1.23 -18.95
C VAL A 55 -20.87 0.06 -18.87
N GLY A 56 -20.89 -0.85 -19.86
CA GLY A 56 -19.92 -1.94 -19.94
C GLY A 56 -18.46 -1.44 -20.01
N LEU A 57 -18.20 -0.40 -20.81
CA LEU A 57 -16.89 0.23 -20.92
C LEU A 57 -16.45 0.86 -19.59
N ILE A 58 -17.35 1.56 -18.88
CA ILE A 58 -17.06 2.14 -17.56
C ILE A 58 -16.61 1.05 -16.58
N ILE A 59 -17.34 -0.07 -16.52
CA ILE A 59 -17.00 -1.19 -15.62
C ILE A 59 -15.62 -1.76 -15.99
N ALA A 60 -15.37 -2.00 -17.28
CA ALA A 60 -14.11 -2.56 -17.75
C ALA A 60 -12.90 -1.66 -17.46
N ILE A 61 -12.97 -0.37 -17.83
CA ILE A 61 -11.86 0.57 -17.57
C ILE A 61 -11.66 0.81 -16.08
N SER A 62 -12.74 0.83 -15.28
CA SER A 62 -12.65 0.98 -13.84
C SER A 62 -11.96 -0.22 -13.21
N LEU A 63 -12.30 -1.45 -13.62
CA LEU A 63 -11.64 -2.66 -13.16
C LEU A 63 -10.13 -2.66 -13.50
N ILE A 64 -9.78 -2.32 -14.75
CA ILE A 64 -8.39 -2.21 -15.19
C ILE A 64 -7.64 -1.14 -14.38
N ALA A 65 -8.26 0.03 -14.17
CA ALA A 65 -7.68 1.11 -13.38
C ALA A 65 -7.47 0.68 -11.92
N THR A 66 -8.45 0.01 -11.31
CA THR A 66 -8.34 -0.54 -9.95
C THR A 66 -7.18 -1.52 -9.84
N LEU A 67 -7.06 -2.48 -10.76
CA LEU A 67 -5.94 -3.44 -10.80
C LEU A 67 -4.59 -2.73 -10.99
N SER A 68 -4.52 -1.74 -11.88
CA SER A 68 -3.31 -0.93 -12.11
C SER A 68 -2.86 -0.20 -10.86
N VAL A 69 -3.81 0.35 -10.08
CA VAL A 69 -3.52 0.99 -8.79
C VAL A 69 -2.91 0.00 -7.82
N PHE A 70 -3.43 -1.23 -7.71
CA PHE A 70 -2.86 -2.25 -6.82
C PHE A 70 -1.43 -2.63 -7.22
N SER A 71 -1.16 -2.86 -8.51
CA SER A 71 0.19 -3.22 -8.99
C SER A 71 1.21 -2.09 -8.89
N GLY A 72 0.77 -0.83 -8.99
CA GLY A 72 1.66 0.33 -8.98
C GLY A 72 2.20 0.73 -7.61
N LEU A 73 1.79 0.05 -6.53
CA LEU A 73 2.11 0.45 -5.16
C LEU A 73 3.56 0.13 -4.77
N ASP A 74 4.08 -1.03 -5.17
CA ASP A 74 5.46 -1.42 -4.92
C ASP A 74 6.45 -0.40 -5.52
N THR A 75 6.12 0.08 -6.72
CA THR A 75 6.89 1.13 -7.40
C THR A 75 6.86 2.45 -6.64
N LYS A 76 5.69 2.86 -6.12
CA LYS A 76 5.57 4.14 -5.37
C LYS A 76 6.34 4.13 -4.06
N VAL A 77 6.40 2.99 -3.36
CA VAL A 77 7.18 2.85 -2.13
C VAL A 77 8.66 3.03 -2.45
N CYS A 78 9.20 2.30 -3.44
CA CYS A 78 10.58 2.49 -3.89
C CYS A 78 10.86 3.93 -4.34
N GLU A 79 9.96 4.54 -5.11
CA GLU A 79 10.13 5.91 -5.61
C GLU A 79 10.23 6.93 -4.46
N SER A 80 9.47 6.74 -3.38
CA SER A 80 9.49 7.65 -2.22
C SER A 80 10.85 7.69 -1.52
N PHE A 81 11.56 6.56 -1.48
CA PHE A 81 12.92 6.47 -0.92
C PHE A 81 13.98 6.95 -1.91
N ILE A 82 13.81 6.63 -3.20
CA ILE A 82 14.72 7.11 -4.25
C ILE A 82 14.70 8.63 -4.35
N ARG A 83 13.54 9.28 -4.19
CA ARG A 83 13.44 10.75 -4.13
C ARG A 83 14.20 11.37 -2.94
N ARG A 84 14.47 10.59 -1.89
CA ARG A 84 15.30 10.99 -0.74
C ARG A 84 16.78 10.64 -0.93
N GLY A 85 17.17 10.16 -2.12
CA GLY A 85 18.52 9.71 -2.43
C GLY A 85 18.88 8.33 -1.85
N ILE A 86 17.90 7.60 -1.31
CA ILE A 86 18.12 6.29 -0.70
C ILE A 86 17.80 5.22 -1.74
N PRO A 87 18.78 4.42 -2.21
CA PRO A 87 18.50 3.30 -3.09
C PRO A 87 17.64 2.29 -2.33
N ALA A 88 16.51 1.89 -2.90
CA ALA A 88 15.62 0.91 -2.28
C ALA A 88 15.10 -0.07 -3.33
N LYS A 89 15.02 -1.35 -2.98
CA LYS A 89 14.58 -2.43 -3.87
C LYS A 89 13.52 -3.27 -3.18
N VAL A 90 12.46 -3.61 -3.90
CA VAL A 90 11.50 -4.64 -3.48
C VAL A 90 11.86 -5.94 -4.17
N ILE A 91 12.02 -7.00 -3.37
CA ILE A 91 12.30 -8.36 -3.82
C ILE A 91 11.08 -9.21 -3.44
N ASN A 92 10.36 -9.68 -4.44
CA ASN A 92 9.24 -10.61 -4.27
C ASN A 92 9.78 -12.05 -4.29
N LEU A 93 9.47 -12.83 -3.25
CA LEU A 93 9.74 -14.26 -3.15
C LEU A 93 8.42 -15.01 -2.91
N ASP A 94 8.39 -16.32 -3.14
CA ASP A 94 7.17 -17.14 -3.15
C ASP A 94 6.24 -16.95 -1.94
N ASN A 95 6.79 -16.72 -0.75
CA ASN A 95 6.02 -16.56 0.48
C ASN A 95 6.45 -15.35 1.33
N ARG A 96 7.20 -14.42 0.73
CA ARG A 96 7.61 -13.18 1.41
C ARG A 96 7.98 -12.08 0.43
N VAL A 97 7.72 -10.84 0.81
CA VAL A 97 8.18 -9.64 0.12
C VAL A 97 9.25 -8.99 0.98
N ARG A 98 10.39 -8.60 0.40
CA ARG A 98 11.48 -7.92 1.12
C ARG A 98 11.69 -6.54 0.52
N PHE A 99 11.64 -5.51 1.35
CA PHE A 99 12.09 -4.17 1.04
C PHE A 99 13.52 -4.02 1.57
N VAL A 100 14.47 -3.81 0.66
CA VAL A 100 15.91 -3.79 0.92
C VAL A 100 16.48 -2.41 0.61
N ILE A 101 17.16 -1.82 1.57
CA ILE A 101 17.98 -0.63 1.39
C ILE A 101 19.44 -1.07 1.53
N PRO A 102 20.21 -1.16 0.42
CA PRO A 102 21.60 -1.55 0.48
C PRO A 102 22.44 -0.46 1.13
N SER A 103 23.46 -0.87 1.87
CA SER A 103 24.46 0.03 2.48
C SER A 103 25.87 -0.40 2.07
N GLU A 104 26.77 0.57 1.87
CA GLU A 104 28.18 0.28 1.54
C GLU A 104 29.03 0.07 2.79
N ASP A 105 28.75 0.84 3.85
CA ASP A 105 29.54 0.86 5.09
C ASP A 105 29.05 -0.15 6.14
N HIS A 106 27.79 -0.57 6.04
CA HIS A 106 27.12 -1.44 7.00
C HIS A 106 26.34 -2.53 6.26
N ASN A 107 25.72 -3.45 7.02
CA ASN A 107 24.83 -4.43 6.41
C ASN A 107 23.60 -3.78 5.78
N ASP A 108 22.96 -4.50 4.85
CA ASP A 108 21.72 -4.03 4.22
C ASP A 108 20.59 -3.93 5.24
N PHE A 109 19.81 -2.87 5.18
CA PHE A 109 18.54 -2.83 5.92
C PHE A 109 17.49 -3.63 5.17
N VAL A 110 16.88 -4.60 5.85
CA VAL A 110 15.83 -5.43 5.26
C VAL A 110 14.56 -5.45 6.09
N TYR A 111 13.49 -4.94 5.49
CA TYR A 111 12.12 -5.03 5.98
C TYR A 111 11.36 -6.10 5.19
N GLY A 112 11.09 -7.25 5.80
CA GLY A 112 10.36 -8.36 5.19
C GLY A 112 8.91 -8.46 5.65
N LEU A 113 8.00 -8.78 4.74
CA LEU A 113 6.65 -9.26 5.03
C LEU A 113 6.56 -10.73 4.64
N ARG A 114 6.23 -11.60 5.58
CA ARG A 114 6.08 -13.04 5.34
C ARG A 114 4.65 -13.48 5.62
N ILE A 115 4.05 -14.20 4.69
CA ILE A 115 2.77 -14.85 4.96
C ILE A 115 3.02 -16.20 5.65
N ARG A 116 2.30 -16.48 6.72
CA ARG A 116 2.33 -17.77 7.42
C ARG A 116 0.92 -18.29 7.57
N ALA A 117 0.71 -19.56 7.23
CA ALA A 117 -0.52 -20.28 7.56
C ALA A 117 -0.37 -20.92 8.95
N PHE A 118 -1.42 -20.81 9.75
CA PHE A 118 -1.56 -21.48 11.04
C PHE A 118 -2.83 -22.32 11.03
N THR A 119 -2.70 -23.60 11.34
CA THR A 119 -3.84 -24.49 11.54
C THR A 119 -4.35 -24.31 12.97
N ILE A 120 -5.60 -23.87 13.10
CA ILE A 120 -6.25 -23.78 14.42
C ILE A 120 -6.83 -25.15 14.75
N THR A 121 -6.17 -25.91 15.62
CA THR A 121 -6.81 -27.06 16.26
C THR A 121 -7.72 -26.53 17.36
N ASN A 122 -9.05 -26.60 17.18
CA ASN A 122 -10.00 -26.13 18.18
C ASN A 122 -10.34 -27.26 19.16
N PRO A 123 -9.86 -27.24 20.42
CA PRO A 123 -10.03 -28.36 21.35
C PRO A 123 -11.43 -28.44 21.99
N LEU A 124 -12.32 -27.48 21.71
CA LEU A 124 -13.66 -27.37 22.29
C LEU A 124 -14.80 -27.68 21.30
N VAL A 125 -14.49 -28.08 20.06
CA VAL A 125 -15.50 -28.40 19.05
C VAL A 125 -15.60 -29.91 18.89
N SER A 126 -16.72 -30.45 19.36
CA SER A 126 -17.10 -31.85 19.22
C SER A 126 -17.34 -32.18 17.75
N GLU A 127 -16.42 -32.95 17.17
CA GLU A 127 -16.59 -33.95 16.10
C GLU A 127 -17.71 -33.74 15.05
N VAL A 128 -17.92 -32.55 14.47
CA VAL A 128 -18.60 -32.38 13.16
C VAL A 128 -18.20 -31.06 12.48
N ASP A 129 -16.92 -30.90 12.09
CA ASP A 129 -16.57 -30.03 10.96
C ASP A 129 -15.17 -30.43 10.45
N ASP A 130 -15.08 -31.01 9.26
CA ASP A 130 -13.85 -31.46 8.58
C ASP A 130 -13.08 -30.27 7.94
N GLY A 131 -13.37 -29.05 8.40
CA GLY A 131 -12.77 -27.83 7.90
C GLY A 131 -11.54 -27.45 8.71
N GLU A 132 -10.37 -28.01 8.38
CA GLU A 132 -9.10 -27.37 8.73
C GLU A 132 -9.14 -25.91 8.24
N THR A 133 -9.44 -24.99 9.16
CA THR A 133 -9.53 -23.57 8.81
C THR A 133 -8.12 -23.00 8.91
N ASP A 134 -7.39 -23.06 7.81
CA ASP A 134 -6.09 -22.39 7.71
C ASP A 134 -6.27 -20.89 7.86
N TYR A 135 -5.73 -20.34 8.96
CA TYR A 135 -5.68 -18.89 9.17
C TYR A 135 -4.34 -18.35 8.69
N TYR A 136 -4.38 -17.38 7.77
CA TYR A 136 -3.18 -16.72 7.26
C TYR A 136 -2.86 -15.47 8.09
N ARG A 137 -1.58 -15.31 8.42
CA ARG A 137 -1.01 -14.14 9.09
C ARG A 137 0.06 -13.51 8.22
N ALA A 138 0.10 -12.18 8.17
CA ALA A 138 1.19 -11.43 7.56
C ALA A 138 2.10 -10.90 8.68
N GLU A 139 3.32 -11.42 8.78
CA GLU A 139 4.27 -11.05 9.83
C GLU A 139 5.41 -10.22 9.27
N VAL A 140 5.78 -9.17 10.00
CA VAL A 140 7.00 -8.40 9.73
C VAL A 140 8.22 -9.21 10.21
N PHE A 141 9.26 -9.23 9.37
CA PHE A 141 10.55 -9.85 9.63
C PHE A 141 11.66 -8.82 9.36
N LEU A 142 12.34 -8.38 10.42
CA LEU A 142 13.48 -7.48 10.36
C LEU A 142 14.76 -8.29 10.59
N GLU A 143 15.81 -8.06 9.79
CA GLU A 143 17.11 -8.68 10.04
C GLU A 143 17.82 -8.07 11.26
N TYR A 144 17.51 -6.82 11.60
CA TYR A 144 18.06 -6.09 12.74
C TYR A 144 16.92 -5.50 13.57
N GLY A 145 16.77 -5.95 14.82
CA GLY A 145 15.68 -5.54 15.71
C GLY A 145 14.51 -6.53 15.67
N GLY A 146 14.51 -7.48 16.61
CA GLY A 146 13.52 -8.54 16.67
C GLY A 146 12.20 -8.10 17.27
N GLN A 147 11.19 -7.86 16.43
CA GLN A 147 9.80 -8.17 16.78
C GLN A 147 9.08 -8.68 15.53
N HIS A 148 8.58 -9.91 15.63
CA HIS A 148 7.69 -10.50 14.64
C HIS A 148 6.27 -10.14 15.06
N TYR A 149 5.66 -9.16 14.41
CA TYR A 149 4.30 -8.73 14.68
C TYR A 149 3.42 -8.89 13.45
N ASP A 150 2.14 -9.15 13.72
CA ASP A 150 1.10 -9.27 12.74
C ASP A 150 0.75 -7.89 12.19
N VAL A 151 0.74 -7.76 10.87
CA VAL A 151 0.30 -6.55 10.15
C VAL A 151 -0.95 -6.83 9.30
N MET A 152 -1.61 -7.97 9.48
CA MET A 152 -2.96 -8.18 8.93
C MET A 152 -3.88 -7.04 9.37
N GLY A 153 -4.52 -6.40 8.38
CA GLY A 153 -5.40 -5.24 8.61
C GLY A 153 -4.70 -3.88 8.57
N PHE A 154 -3.38 -3.82 8.41
CA PHE A 154 -2.70 -2.55 8.18
C PHE A 154 -3.09 -1.99 6.82
N THR A 155 -3.42 -0.71 6.78
CA THR A 155 -3.52 0.02 5.52
C THR A 155 -2.13 0.17 4.90
N GLN A 156 -2.09 0.38 3.58
CA GLN A 156 -0.83 0.65 2.87
C GLN A 156 -0.02 1.79 3.50
N LYS A 157 -0.69 2.87 3.94
CA LYS A 157 -0.03 4.01 4.59
C LYS A 157 0.60 3.62 5.92
N GLN A 158 -0.02 2.71 6.67
CA GLN A 158 0.53 2.22 7.93
C GLN A 158 1.75 1.34 7.69
N ILE A 159 1.72 0.45 6.69
CA ILE A 159 2.91 -0.34 6.32
C ILE A 159 4.06 0.58 5.90
N LEU A 160 3.80 1.59 5.07
CA LEU A 160 4.83 2.55 4.66
C LEU A 160 5.42 3.32 5.85
N ALA A 161 4.56 3.85 6.72
CA ALA A 161 4.99 4.57 7.90
C ALA A 161 5.85 3.67 8.81
N ASP A 162 5.43 2.42 8.97
CA ASP A 162 6.16 1.42 9.75
C ASP A 162 7.55 1.13 9.16
N VAL A 163 7.66 0.89 7.85
CA VAL A 163 8.95 0.70 7.16
C VAL A 163 9.89 1.87 7.41
N VAL A 164 9.38 3.11 7.30
CA VAL A 164 10.16 4.33 7.57
C VAL A 164 10.62 4.37 9.03
N THR A 165 9.73 4.10 9.98
CA THR A 165 10.06 4.07 11.42
C THR A 165 11.12 3.01 11.74
N GLN A 166 11.05 1.83 11.13
CA GLN A 166 12.05 0.78 11.35
C GLN A 166 13.41 1.16 10.74
N TYR A 167 13.42 1.81 9.57
CA TYR A 167 14.66 2.31 8.98
C TYR A 167 15.32 3.41 9.83
N GLU A 168 14.54 4.31 10.43
CA GLU A 168 15.06 5.31 11.37
C GLU A 168 15.67 4.68 12.61
N LYS A 169 15.02 3.65 13.19
CA LYS A 169 15.57 2.88 14.32
C LYS A 169 16.87 2.17 13.94
N TYR A 170 16.94 1.61 12.74
CA TYR A 170 18.16 0.98 12.22
C TYR A 170 19.32 1.98 12.15
N ASN A 171 19.11 3.18 11.58
CA ASN A 171 20.15 4.21 11.54
C ASN A 171 20.58 4.68 12.93
N TYR A 172 19.62 4.82 13.86
CA TYR A 172 19.94 5.16 15.25
C TYR A 172 20.82 4.10 15.92
N TYR A 173 20.51 2.82 15.71
CA TYR A 173 21.34 1.71 16.18
C TYR A 173 22.76 1.81 15.62
N LEU A 174 22.92 2.03 14.32
CA LEU A 174 24.22 2.20 13.67
C LEU A 174 25.02 3.36 14.29
N HIS A 175 24.38 4.49 14.54
CA HIS A 175 25.02 5.65 15.17
C HIS A 175 25.53 5.36 16.58
N ILE A 176 24.75 4.68 17.41
CA ILE A 176 25.19 4.30 18.76
C ILE A 176 26.34 3.30 18.66
N SER A 177 26.18 2.23 17.87
CA SER A 177 27.22 1.21 17.75
C SER A 177 28.54 1.79 17.23
N SER A 178 28.50 2.73 16.28
CA SER A 178 29.70 3.41 15.78
C SER A 178 30.36 4.32 16.82
N SER A 179 29.60 4.91 17.76
CA SER A 179 30.13 5.80 18.79
C SER A 179 30.81 5.06 19.95
N GLU A 180 30.37 3.83 20.23
CA GLU A 180 30.91 2.99 21.30
C GLU A 180 32.32 2.49 20.97
N TYR A 181 32.65 2.31 19.68
CA TYR A 181 34.00 1.97 19.21
C TYR A 181 35.03 3.11 19.29
N LEU A 182 34.60 4.37 19.45
CA LEU A 182 35.51 5.53 19.56
C LEU A 182 35.83 5.90 21.01
N GLY A 183 35.26 5.19 22.00
CA GLY A 183 35.44 5.44 23.42
C GLY A 183 36.47 4.55 24.13
N GLU A 184 37.08 3.57 23.45
CA GLU A 184 38.07 2.65 24.05
C GLU A 184 39.54 3.09 23.85
N ASP A 185 39.80 4.18 23.12
CA ASP A 185 41.16 4.68 22.80
C ASP A 185 41.51 6.04 23.46
N THR A 186 40.99 6.35 24.66
CA THR A 186 41.45 7.52 25.45
C THR A 186 41.79 7.19 26.90
#